data_AF-A0A8T7A4S1-F1
#
_entry.id   AF-A0A8T7A4S1-F1
#
_cell.length_a   1.000
_cell.length_b   1.000
_cell.length_c   1.000
_cell.angle_alpha   90.00
_cell.angle_beta   90.00
_cell.angle_gamma   90.00
#
_symmetry.space_group_name_H-M   'P 1'
#
loop_
_entity.id
_entity.type
_entity.pdbx_description
1 polymer ?
#
loop_
_entity_poly.entity_id
_entity_poly.type
_entity_poly.pdbx_seq_one_letter_code
_entity_poly.pdbx_strand_id
1 'polypeptide(L)'
;MITINLRESLIDLLRIIASVDEQLNYEKRVPIENVLDELICGWFDDLYNPNTTLFETAFNSQERRELDRFNYFFEKYVESIPDSPKLIDLQTSDEWKKIQSLANDTINKCGWDE
;
A
#
# COMPACT_ATOMS: atom_id res chain seq x y z
N MET A 1 -9.67 13.26 -20.13
CA MET A 1 -8.48 12.93 -19.32
C MET A 1 -8.97 12.72 -17.92
N ILE A 2 -8.93 11.49 -17.40
CA ILE A 2 -9.18 11.26 -15.98
C ILE A 2 -7.91 11.73 -15.29
N THR A 3 -7.97 12.85 -14.60
CA THR A 3 -6.88 13.28 -13.71
C THR A 3 -6.85 12.24 -12.60
N ILE A 4 -5.86 11.34 -12.61
CA ILE A 4 -5.64 10.43 -11.49
C ILE A 4 -5.35 11.31 -10.28
N ASN A 5 -6.21 11.24 -9.26
CA ASN A 5 -5.93 11.90 -8.00
C ASN A 5 -4.95 11.01 -7.23
N LEU A 6 -3.64 11.24 -7.44
CA LEU A 6 -2.56 10.47 -6.81
C LEU A 6 -2.78 10.30 -5.31
N ARG A 7 -3.25 11.35 -4.62
CA ARG A 7 -3.50 11.33 -3.18
C ARG A 7 -4.55 10.29 -2.82
N GLU A 8 -5.72 10.35 -3.46
CA GLU A 8 -6.81 9.40 -3.21
C GLU A 8 -6.38 7.97 -3.54
N SER A 9 -5.77 7.76 -4.71
CA SER A 9 -5.33 6.43 -5.14
C SER A 9 -4.31 5.80 -4.20
N LEU A 10 -3.34 6.57 -3.70
CA LEU A 10 -2.33 6.05 -2.78
C LEU A 10 -2.92 5.76 -1.39
N ILE A 11 -3.81 6.64 -0.89
CA ILE A 11 -4.51 6.41 0.38
C ILE A 11 -5.39 5.17 0.29
N ASP A 12 -6.12 4.98 -0.82
CA ASP A 12 -6.95 3.80 -1.05
C ASP A 12 -6.10 2.53 -1.11
N LEU A 13 -4.94 2.56 -1.79
CA LEU A 13 -4.02 1.42 -1.80
C LEU A 13 -3.53 1.08 -0.38
N LEU A 14 -3.14 2.09 0.41
CA LEU A 14 -2.73 1.87 1.80
C LEU A 14 -3.85 1.27 2.65
N ARG A 15 -5.10 1.68 2.44
CA ARG A 15 -6.27 1.11 3.13
C ARG A 15 -6.48 -0.36 2.77
N ILE A 16 -6.28 -0.72 1.50
CA ILE A 16 -6.33 -2.12 1.08
C ILE A 16 -5.19 -2.92 1.74
N ILE A 17 -3.96 -2.42 1.70
CA ILE A 17 -2.82 -3.08 2.37
C ILE A 17 -3.09 -3.24 3.87
N ALA A 18 -3.66 -2.23 4.52
CA ALA A 18 -3.93 -2.23 5.95
C ALA A 18 -5.01 -3.22 6.42
N SER A 19 -5.91 -3.68 5.53
CA SER A 19 -7.13 -4.42 5.93
C SER A 19 -7.28 -5.75 5.21
N VAL A 20 -7.40 -6.82 6.00
CA VAL A 20 -7.72 -8.17 5.51
C VAL A 20 -9.04 -8.19 4.74
N ASP A 21 -10.06 -7.50 5.25
CA ASP A 21 -11.39 -7.47 4.63
C ASP A 21 -11.36 -6.73 3.28
N GLU A 22 -10.60 -5.63 3.19
CA GLU A 22 -10.43 -4.92 1.93
C GLU A 22 -9.63 -5.73 0.91
N GLN A 23 -8.61 -6.49 1.33
CA GLN A 23 -7.87 -7.41 0.45
C GLN A 23 -8.80 -8.49 -0.13
N LEU A 24 -9.65 -9.10 0.71
CA LEU A 24 -10.64 -10.09 0.27
C LEU A 24 -11.68 -9.47 -0.68
N ASN A 25 -12.09 -8.23 -0.42
CA ASN A 25 -13.02 -7.54 -1.31
C ASN A 25 -12.34 -7.11 -2.62
N TYR A 26 -11.06 -6.78 -2.59
CA TYR A 26 -10.27 -6.46 -3.77
C TYR A 26 -10.12 -7.70 -4.66
N GLU A 27 -9.74 -8.86 -4.08
CA GLU A 27 -9.64 -10.14 -4.79
C GLU A 27 -10.92 -10.52 -5.55
N LYS A 28 -12.09 -10.27 -4.95
CA LYS A 28 -13.39 -10.54 -5.58
C LYS A 28 -13.72 -9.59 -6.74
N ARG A 29 -13.17 -8.37 -6.71
CA ARG A 29 -13.49 -7.28 -7.66
C ARG A 29 -12.60 -7.29 -8.89
N VAL A 30 -11.38 -7.83 -8.78
CA VAL A 30 -10.40 -7.77 -9.87
C VAL A 30 -10.08 -9.18 -10.38
N PRO A 31 -10.16 -9.45 -11.70
CA PRO A 31 -9.92 -10.78 -12.26
C PRO A 31 -8.41 -11.07 -12.38
N ILE A 32 -7.68 -11.00 -11.27
CA ILE A 32 -6.21 -11.11 -11.25
C ILE A 32 -5.80 -12.34 -10.46
N GLU A 33 -4.76 -13.03 -10.94
CA GLU A 33 -4.27 -14.28 -10.35
C GLU A 33 -3.53 -14.08 -9.02
N ASN A 34 -2.99 -12.87 -8.77
CA ASN A 34 -2.29 -12.59 -7.52
C ASN A 34 -2.54 -11.16 -6.98
N VAL A 35 -3.20 -11.08 -5.81
CA VAL A 35 -3.49 -9.81 -5.14
C VAL A 35 -2.21 -9.16 -4.59
N LEU A 36 -1.25 -9.94 -4.08
CA LEU A 36 -0.03 -9.36 -3.53
C LEU A 36 0.76 -8.62 -4.60
N ASP A 37 0.94 -9.25 -5.77
CA ASP A 37 1.70 -8.68 -6.88
C ASP A 37 1.12 -7.32 -7.30
N GLU A 38 -0.21 -7.20 -7.34
CA GLU A 38 -0.90 -5.93 -7.62
C GLU A 38 -0.70 -4.87 -6.53
N LEU A 39 -0.71 -5.27 -5.26
CA LEU A 39 -0.46 -4.32 -4.16
C LEU A 39 0.99 -3.83 -4.17
N ILE A 40 1.93 -4.70 -4.52
CA ILE A 40 3.35 -4.37 -4.67
C ILE A 40 3.54 -3.44 -5.87
N CYS A 41 3.10 -3.84 -7.06
CA CYS A 41 3.22 -3.02 -8.27
C CYS A 41 2.51 -1.68 -8.12
N GLY A 42 1.29 -1.66 -7.58
CA GLY A 42 0.56 -0.43 -7.32
C GLY A 42 1.33 0.52 -6.39
N TRP A 43 2.07 -0.01 -5.42
CA TRP A 43 2.90 0.81 -4.55
C TRP A 43 4.20 1.25 -5.23
N PHE A 44 5.04 0.30 -5.65
CA PHE A 44 6.43 0.54 -6.07
C PHE A 44 6.57 1.03 -7.50
N ASP A 45 5.69 0.60 -8.41
CA ASP A 45 5.78 0.93 -9.84
C ASP A 45 4.89 2.14 -10.18
N ASP A 46 3.70 2.22 -9.58
CA ASP A 46 2.67 3.19 -10.00
C ASP A 46 2.59 4.45 -9.11
N LEU A 47 2.43 4.30 -7.79
CA LEU A 47 1.98 5.40 -6.92
C LEU A 47 3.10 6.08 -6.10
N TYR A 48 4.01 5.31 -5.49
CA TYR A 48 5.05 5.88 -4.62
C TYR A 48 6.24 6.42 -5.42
N ASN A 49 6.08 7.65 -5.92
CA ASN A 49 7.07 8.35 -6.74
C ASN A 49 7.55 9.65 -6.08
N PRO A 50 8.34 9.58 -4.99
CA PRO A 50 8.59 10.71 -4.08
C PRO A 50 9.36 11.88 -4.71
N ASN A 51 10.07 11.65 -5.80
CA ASN A 51 10.88 12.65 -6.50
C ASN A 51 10.12 13.41 -7.59
N THR A 52 8.82 13.16 -7.74
CA THR A 52 7.99 13.83 -8.75
C THR A 52 7.28 15.04 -8.17
N THR A 53 7.13 16.10 -8.97
CA THR A 53 6.35 17.29 -8.57
C THR A 53 4.90 16.95 -8.23
N LEU A 54 4.32 15.94 -8.89
CA LEU A 54 2.97 15.47 -8.56
C LEU A 54 2.89 14.95 -7.13
N PHE A 55 3.86 14.13 -6.70
CA PHE A 55 3.92 13.61 -5.33
C PHE A 55 4.19 14.71 -4.30
N GLU A 56 5.14 15.61 -4.59
CA GLU A 56 5.47 16.73 -3.71
C GLU A 56 4.29 17.69 -3.48
N THR A 57 3.43 17.86 -4.49
CA THR A 57 2.24 18.72 -4.40
C THR A 57 1.02 18.01 -3.81
N ALA A 58 0.93 16.68 -3.94
CA ALA A 58 -0.18 15.88 -3.42
C ALA A 58 -0.14 15.66 -1.89
N PHE A 59 1.06 15.68 -1.30
CA PHE A 59 1.28 15.36 0.11
C PHE A 59 2.07 16.45 0.83
N ASN A 60 1.71 16.75 2.08
CA ASN A 60 2.46 17.68 2.90
C ASN A 60 3.74 17.04 3.48
N SER A 61 4.61 17.86 4.10
CA SER A 61 5.91 17.39 4.61
C SER A 61 5.81 16.32 5.72
N GLN A 62 4.73 16.28 6.50
CA GLN A 62 4.52 15.23 7.50
C GLN A 62 4.11 13.92 6.83
N GLU A 63 3.14 13.99 5.92
CA GLU A 63 2.67 12.83 5.16
C GLU A 63 3.81 12.17 4.39
N ARG A 64 4.62 12.96 3.69
CA ARG A 64 5.79 12.43 2.96
C ARG A 64 6.79 11.71 3.87
N ARG A 65 6.98 12.15 5.12
CA ARG A 65 7.86 11.44 6.07
C ARG A 65 7.29 10.10 6.51
N GLU A 66 5.98 10.01 6.74
CA GLU A 66 5.37 8.74 7.13
C GLU A 66 5.27 7.78 5.93
N LEU A 67 5.03 8.29 4.72
CA LEU A 67 5.07 7.51 3.49
C LEU A 67 6.49 6.95 3.21
N ASP A 68 7.53 7.75 3.42
CA ASP A 68 8.92 7.29 3.28
C ASP A 68 9.28 6.22 4.32
N ARG A 69 8.86 6.42 5.57
CA ARG A 69 9.00 5.42 6.63
C ARG A 69 8.30 4.11 6.25
N PHE A 70 7.06 4.19 5.76
CA PHE A 70 6.33 3.01 5.32
C PHE A 70 7.04 2.31 4.15
N ASN A 71 7.44 3.06 3.11
CA ASN A 71 8.15 2.53 1.95
C ASN A 71 9.41 1.73 2.36
N TYR A 72 10.25 2.31 3.22
CA TYR A 72 11.45 1.65 3.72
C TYR A 72 11.17 0.29 4.36
N PHE A 73 10.11 0.18 5.15
CA PHE A 73 9.76 -1.08 5.78
C PHE A 73 9.03 -2.03 4.84
N PHE A 74 8.23 -1.52 3.90
CA PHE A 74 7.57 -2.35 2.91
C PHE A 74 8.62 -3.05 2.05
N GLU A 75 9.59 -2.31 1.51
CA GLU A 75 10.73 -2.85 0.76
C GLU A 75 11.48 -3.92 1.55
N LYS A 76 11.72 -3.67 2.85
CA LYS A 76 12.42 -4.63 3.71
C LYS A 76 11.65 -5.93 3.95
N TYR A 77 10.34 -5.87 4.14
CA TYR A 77 9.55 -7.06 4.50
C TYR A 77 9.03 -7.81 3.28
N VAL A 78 8.83 -7.14 2.15
CA VAL A 78 8.31 -7.76 0.93
C VAL A 78 9.28 -8.78 0.34
N GLU A 79 10.59 -8.55 0.44
CA GLU A 79 11.63 -9.50 -0.01
C GLU A 79 11.57 -10.86 0.70
N SER A 80 10.95 -10.93 1.88
CA SER A 80 10.82 -12.16 2.66
C SER A 80 9.52 -12.92 2.39
N ILE A 81 8.61 -12.35 1.59
CA ILE A 81 7.35 -12.97 1.21
C ILE A 81 7.62 -13.83 -0.04
N PRO A 82 7.17 -15.11 -0.07
CA PRO A 82 7.31 -15.94 -1.27
C PRO A 82 6.63 -15.30 -2.48
N ASP A 83 7.17 -15.53 -3.67
CA ASP A 83 6.55 -15.06 -4.91
C ASP A 83 5.12 -15.59 -5.06
N SER A 84 4.22 -14.69 -5.46
CA SER A 84 2.82 -14.95 -5.76
C SER A 84 2.11 -15.88 -4.74
N PRO A 85 2.06 -15.54 -3.44
CA PRO A 85 1.38 -16.36 -2.46
C PRO A 85 -0.12 -16.27 -2.68
N LYS A 86 -0.85 -17.33 -2.29
CA LYS A 86 -2.31 -17.21 -2.17
C LYS A 86 -2.63 -16.22 -1.06
N LEU A 87 -3.73 -15.49 -1.20
CA LEU A 87 -4.14 -14.50 -0.21
C LEU A 87 -4.24 -15.09 1.21
N ILE A 88 -4.71 -16.33 1.35
CA ILE A 88 -4.77 -17.01 2.65
C ILE A 88 -3.38 -17.21 3.28
N ASP A 89 -2.38 -17.55 2.47
CA ASP A 89 -1.01 -17.75 2.96
C ASP A 89 -0.39 -16.40 3.35
N LEU A 90 -0.64 -15.36 2.54
CA LEU A 90 -0.25 -13.99 2.80
C LEU A 90 -0.81 -13.47 4.13
N GLN A 91 -2.11 -13.71 4.40
CA GLN A 91 -2.76 -13.30 5.64
C GLN A 91 -2.20 -13.99 6.89
N THR A 92 -1.54 -15.14 6.72
CA THR A 92 -0.89 -15.84 7.83
C THR A 92 0.57 -15.41 8.05
N SER A 93 1.22 -14.77 7.08
CA SER A 93 2.60 -14.30 7.16
C SER A 93 2.80 -13.23 8.24
N ASP A 94 3.81 -13.41 9.07
CA ASP A 94 4.18 -12.43 10.10
C ASP A 94 4.81 -11.17 9.49
N GLU A 95 5.50 -11.31 8.36
CA GLU A 95 6.05 -10.21 7.55
C GLU A 95 4.91 -9.36 6.97
N TRP A 96 3.89 -10.00 6.39
CA TRP A 96 2.74 -9.27 5.87
C TRP A 96 1.99 -8.55 6.97
N LYS A 97 1.70 -9.20 8.11
CA LYS A 97 1.04 -8.54 9.24
C LYS A 97 1.80 -7.31 9.74
N LYS A 98 3.14 -7.32 9.69
CA LYS A 98 3.95 -6.12 10.00
C LYS A 98 3.72 -5.01 8.98
N ILE A 99 3.67 -5.33 7.68
CA ILE A 99 3.32 -4.37 6.62
C ILE A 99 1.91 -3.79 6.85
N GLN A 100 0.92 -4.63 7.14
CA GLN A 100 -0.45 -4.18 7.43
C GLN A 100 -0.52 -3.24 8.64
N SER A 101 0.21 -3.59 9.72
CA SER A 101 0.30 -2.75 10.92
C SER A 101 0.95 -1.39 10.61
N LEU A 102 2.01 -1.38 9.79
CA LEU A 102 2.68 -0.15 9.39
C LEU A 102 1.81 0.71 8.47
N ALA A 103 1.04 0.10 7.56
CA ALA A 103 0.08 0.82 6.75
C ALA A 103 -1.00 1.51 7.61
N ASN A 104 -1.55 0.78 8.60
CA ASN A 104 -2.49 1.35 9.58
C ASN A 104 -1.86 2.50 10.38
N ASP A 105 -0.63 2.33 10.88
CA ASP A 105 0.08 3.38 11.61
C ASP A 105 0.27 4.64 10.75
N THR A 106 0.62 4.48 9.48
CA THR A 106 0.77 5.60 8.54
C THR A 106 -0.54 6.33 8.31
N ILE A 107 -1.64 5.59 8.09
CA ILE A 107 -3.00 6.15 7.95
C ILE A 107 -3.35 6.99 9.18
N ASN A 108 -3.17 6.43 10.38
CA ASN A 108 -3.50 7.09 11.64
C ASN A 108 -2.68 8.37 11.87
N LYS A 109 -1.36 8.31 11.62
CA LYS A 109 -0.47 9.47 11.82
C LYS A 109 -0.69 10.59 10.82
N CYS A 110 -1.24 10.27 9.66
CA CYS A 110 -1.59 11.24 8.64
C CYS A 110 -3.04 11.76 8.78
N GLY A 111 -3.85 11.17 9.67
CA GLY A 111 -5.26 11.53 9.86
C GLY A 111 -6.13 11.17 8.66
N TRP A 112 -5.91 9.97 8.10
CA TRP A 112 -6.66 9.44 6.94
C TRP A 112 -7.63 8.31 7.31
N ASP A 113 -8.01 8.22 8.58
CA ASP A 113 -8.89 7.21 9.15
C ASP A 113 -10.40 7.48 8.93
N GLU A 114 -10.74 8.60 8.28
CA GLU A 114 -12.11 9.04 7.94
C GLU A 114 -12.59 8.63 6.54
#